data_AF-A0A391NB94-F1
#
_entry.id   AF-A0A391NB94-F1
#
_cell.length_a   1.000
_cell.length_b   1.000
_cell.length_c   1.000
_cell.angle_alpha   90.00
_cell.angle_beta   90.00
_cell.angle_gamma   90.00
#
_symmetry.space_group_name_H-M   'P 1'
#
loop_
_entity.id
_entity.type
_entity.pdbx_description
1 polymer ?
#
loop_
_entity_poly.entity_id
_entity_poly.type
_entity_poly.pdbx_seq_one_letter_code
_entity_poly.pdbx_strand_id
1 'polypeptide(L)' 'MLLLGMRMPPNLGQRYTRAFADAFDSLAAEKPVAYVPFLLEGVGGVAGMMQADGIHPTAEAQTQLLETVWPALEPLL' A
#
# COMPACT_ATOMS: atom_id res chain seq x y z
N MET A 1 -1.36 4.38 -16.26
CA MET A 1 -2.14 3.59 -15.29
C MET A 1 -1.22 3.21 -14.14
N LEU A 2 -1.68 3.37 -12.90
CA LEU A 2 -0.92 3.10 -11.68
C LEU A 2 -1.64 2.03 -10.85
N LEU A 3 -0.92 0.99 -10.43
CA LEU A 3 -1.39 -0.01 -9.48
C LEU A 3 -0.79 0.27 -8.10
N LEU A 4 -1.65 0.26 -7.07
CA LEU A 4 -1.24 0.39 -5.68
C LEU A 4 -1.37 -0.97 -4.99
N GLY A 5 -0.25 -1.51 -4.54
CA GLY A 5 -0.17 -2.77 -3.82
C GLY A 5 -0.71 -2.65 -2.39
N MET A 6 -1.31 -3.73 -1.91
CA MET A 6 -1.87 -3.83 -0.56
C MET A 6 -1.35 -5.07 0.15
N ARG A 7 -1.27 -4.98 1.48
CA ARG A 7 -0.91 -6.09 2.36
C ARG A 7 -2.01 -6.30 3.40
N MET A 8 -2.20 -7.55 3.80
CA MET A 8 -3.18 -7.91 4.82
C MET A 8 -2.55 -7.98 6.22
N PRO A 9 -3.32 -7.75 7.29
CA PRO A 9 -2.83 -7.89 8.65
C PRO A 9 -2.33 -9.32 8.94
N PRO A 10 -1.28 -9.48 9.79
CA PRO A 10 -0.62 -10.76 10.01
C PRO A 10 -1.49 -11.81 10.73
N ASN A 11 -2.60 -11.40 11.37
CA ASN A 11 -3.52 -12.29 12.08
C ASN A 11 -4.32 -13.22 11.15
N LEU A 12 -4.27 -13.03 9.83
CA LEU A 12 -4.90 -13.91 8.83
C LEU A 12 -3.98 -15.08 8.39
N GLY A 13 -2.77 -15.17 8.97
CA GLY A 13 -1.83 -16.25 8.71
C GLY A 13 -0.91 -15.97 7.52
N GLN A 14 0.38 -16.25 7.70
CA GLN A 14 1.46 -15.87 6.78
C GLN A 14 1.27 -16.40 5.35
N ARG A 15 0.72 -17.61 5.18
CA ARG A 15 0.47 -18.17 3.85
C ARG A 15 -0.52 -17.32 3.05
N TYR A 16 -1.60 -16.89 3.70
CA TYR A 16 -2.64 -16.09 3.06
C TYR A 16 -2.15 -14.67 2.78
N THR A 17 -1.51 -14.03 3.77
CA THR A 17 -1.06 -12.64 3.62
C THR A 17 0.02 -12.49 2.55
N ARG A 18 0.90 -13.49 2.37
CA ARG A 18 1.88 -13.53 1.27
C ARG A 18 1.19 -13.69 -0.08
N ALA A 19 0.34 -14.71 -0.23
CA ALA A 19 -0.38 -14.93 -1.48
C ALA A 19 -1.21 -13.72 -1.92
N PHE A 20 -1.76 -12.96 -0.97
CA PHE A 20 -2.45 -11.70 -1.25
C PHE A 20 -1.52 -10.62 -1.80
N ALA A 21 -0.36 -10.39 -1.17
CA ALA A 21 0.61 -9.41 -1.65
C ALA A 21 1.17 -9.82 -3.03
N ASP A 22 1.52 -11.10 -3.19
CA ASP A 22 2.07 -11.67 -4.44
C ASP A 22 1.12 -11.49 -5.63
N ALA A 23 -0.20 -11.42 -5.40
CA ALA A 23 -1.17 -11.17 -6.45
C ALA A 23 -1.03 -9.77 -7.08
N PHE A 24 -0.69 -8.76 -6.28
CA PHE A 24 -0.40 -7.40 -6.79
C PHE A 24 0.93 -7.36 -7.51
N ASP A 25 1.97 -7.98 -6.94
CA ASP A 25 3.30 -8.06 -7.54
C ASP A 25 3.25 -8.75 -8.92
N SER A 26 2.52 -9.88 -8.99
CA SER A 26 2.34 -10.64 -10.24
C SER A 26 1.59 -9.83 -11.29
N LEU A 27 0.51 -9.14 -10.92
CA LEU A 27 -0.24 -8.30 -11.84
C LEU A 27 0.59 -7.12 -12.36
N ALA A 28 1.40 -6.50 -11.51
CA ALA A 28 2.31 -5.43 -11.89
C ALA A 28 3.39 -5.91 -12.88
N ALA A 29 3.87 -7.14 -12.74
CA ALA A 29 4.83 -7.74 -13.67
C ALA A 29 4.19 -8.11 -15.03
N GLU A 30 2.92 -8.52 -15.04
CA GLU A 30 2.21 -8.95 -16.25
C GLU A 30 1.67 -7.79 -17.09
N LYS A 31 1.43 -6.63 -16.49
CA LYS A 31 0.78 -5.48 -17.15
C LYS A 31 1.74 -4.30 -17.28
N PRO A 32 1.66 -3.51 -18.36
CA PRO A 32 2.41 -2.26 -18.48
C PRO A 32 1.78 -1.18 -17.59
N VAL A 33 2.03 -1.25 -16.28
CA VAL A 33 1.55 -0.29 -15.28
C VAL A 33 2.70 0.21 -14.42
N ALA A 34 2.63 1.46 -13.98
CA ALA A 34 3.44 1.89 -12.84
C ALA A 34 2.94 1.18 -11.58
N TYR A 35 3.83 1.00 -10.59
CA TYR A 35 3.52 0.19 -9.42
C TYR A 35 4.13 0.78 -8.14
N VAL A 36 3.31 0.85 -7.09
CA VAL A 36 3.73 1.11 -5.71
C VAL A 36 3.50 -0.18 -4.91
N PRO A 37 4.55 -0.84 -4.39
CA PRO A 37 4.42 -2.16 -3.76
C PRO A 37 3.50 -2.21 -2.54
N PHE A 38 3.47 -1.14 -1.74
CA PHE A 38 2.60 -1.05 -0.59
C PHE A 38 2.20 0.40 -0.31
N LEU A 39 0.89 0.68 -0.41
CA LEU A 39 0.35 2.03 -0.19
C LEU A 39 0.59 2.55 1.25
N LEU A 40 0.48 1.68 2.25
CA LEU A 40 0.57 2.07 3.66
C LEU A 40 1.99 1.92 4.23
N GLU A 41 3.02 1.90 3.38
CA GLU A 41 4.41 1.89 3.83
C GLU A 41 4.69 3.14 4.68
N GLY A 42 5.27 2.96 5.87
CA GLY A 42 5.45 4.06 6.84
C GLY A 42 4.17 4.59 7.51
N VAL A 43 2.99 4.01 7.24
CA VAL A 43 1.70 4.42 7.82
C VAL A 43 1.10 3.29 8.66
N GLY A 44 1.00 2.09 8.09
CA GLY A 44 0.34 0.95 8.72
C GLY A 44 0.99 0.56 10.05
N GLY A 45 0.22 0.64 11.14
CA GLY A 45 0.70 0.29 12.49
C GLY A 45 1.58 1.35 13.16
N VAL A 46 1.74 2.54 12.54
CA VAL A 46 2.47 3.66 13.14
C VAL A 46 1.54 4.45 14.08
N ALA A 47 2.01 4.68 15.31
CA ALA A 47 1.24 5.41 16.31
C ALA A 47 0.92 6.84 15.83
N GLY A 48 -0.34 7.26 15.96
CA GLY A 48 -0.82 8.56 15.47
C GLY A 48 -1.14 8.62 13.97
N MET A 49 -0.80 7.58 13.19
CA MET A 49 -1.09 7.51 11.76
C MET A 49 -2.33 6.64 11.43
N MET A 50 -2.85 5.91 12.42
CA MET A 50 -4.05 5.07 12.28
C MET A 50 -5.20 5.61 13.14
N GLN A 51 -6.42 5.52 12.63
CA GLN A 51 -7.66 5.83 13.34
C GLN A 51 -7.85 4.86 14.51
N ALA A 52 -8.87 5.13 15.34
CA ALA A 52 -9.14 4.35 16.55
C ALA A 52 -9.39 2.84 16.30
N ASP A 53 -9.73 2.45 15.07
CA ASP A 53 -9.90 1.05 14.68
C ASP A 53 -8.59 0.32 14.36
N GLY A 54 -7.47 1.05 14.24
CA GLY A 54 -6.16 0.49 13.89
C GLY A 54 -6.04 0.01 12.44
N ILE A 55 -7.03 0.28 11.58
CA ILE A 55 -7.11 -0.21 10.20
C ILE A 55 -7.03 0.93 9.19
N HIS A 56 -7.65 2.09 9.48
CA HIS A 56 -7.70 3.20 8.54
C HIS A 56 -6.68 4.30 8.86
N PRO A 57 -6.03 4.93 7.86
CA PRO A 57 -5.16 6.06 8.10
C PRO A 57 -5.90 7.30 8.64
N THR A 58 -5.21 8.10 9.44
CA THR A 58 -5.71 9.42 9.91
C THR A 58 -5.59 10.50 8.83
N ALA A 59 -6.03 11.72 9.14
CA ALA A 59 -5.83 12.88 8.28
C ALA A 59 -4.35 13.27 8.20
N GLU A 60 -3.61 13.12 9.29
CA GLU A 60 -2.19 13.41 9.39
C GLU A 60 -1.35 12.45 8.53
N ALA A 61 -1.80 11.20 8.36
CA ALA A 61 -1.15 10.22 7.52
C ALA A 61 -1.24 10.52 6.01
N GLN A 62 -2.15 11.40 5.58
CA GLN A 62 -2.41 11.64 4.15
C GLN A 62 -1.18 12.19 3.42
N THR A 63 -0.37 13.04 4.07
CA THR A 63 0.88 13.55 3.49
C THR A 63 1.87 12.41 3.22
N GLN A 64 2.03 11.47 4.15
CA GLN A 64 2.91 10.30 3.97
C GLN A 64 2.40 9.37 2.86
N LEU A 65 1.08 9.20 2.73
CA LEU A 65 0.48 8.43 1.63
C LEU A 65 0.78 9.09 0.28
N LEU A 66 0.68 10.43 0.19
CA LEU A 66 1.04 11.18 -1.00
C LEU A 66 2.52 10.97 -1.35
N GLU A 67 3.43 11.13 -0.38
CA GLU A 67 4.87 10.94 -0.60
C GLU A 67 5.22 9.52 -1.07
N THR A 68 4.46 8.51 -0.63
CA THR A 68 4.62 7.12 -1.05
C THR A 68 4.19 6.90 -2.50
N VAL A 69 3.15 7.60 -2.95
CA VAL A 69 2.55 7.43 -4.28
C VAL A 69 3.19 8.36 -5.33
N TRP A 70 3.58 9.56 -4.93
CA TRP A 70 3.98 10.64 -5.82
C TRP A 70 5.10 10.27 -6.80
N PRO A 71 6.20 9.60 -6.40
CA PRO A 71 7.27 9.24 -7.32
C PRO A 71 6.83 8.34 -8.49
N ALA A 72 5.78 7.54 -8.28
CA ALA A 72 5.22 6.67 -9.31
C ALA A 72 4.10 7.34 -10.12
N LEU A 73 3.39 8.30 -9.52
CA LEU A 73 2.26 8.99 -10.15
C LEU A 73 2.70 10.17 -11.02
N GLU A 74 3.63 11.00 -10.55
CA GLU A 74 4.06 12.24 -11.23
C GLU A 74 4.53 12.01 -12.68
N PRO A 75 5.31 10.95 -13.01
CA PRO A 75 5.72 10.71 -14.40
C PRO A 75 4.59 10.29 -15.36
N LEU A 76 3.38 10.04 -14.85
CA LEU A 76 2.23 9.57 -15.63
C LEU A 76 1.27 10.69 -16.04
N LEU A 77 1.49 11.92 -15.54
CA LEU A 77 0.68 13.11 -15.80
C LEU A 77 1.26 13.91 -16.98
#